data_AF-A0A0N0DYF7-F1
#
_entry.id   AF-A0A0N0DYF7-F1
#
_cell.length_a   1.000
_cell.length_b   1.000
_cell.length_c   1.000
_cell.angle_alpha   90.00
_cell.angle_beta   90.00
_cell.angle_gamma   90.00
#
_symmetry.space_group_name_H-M   'P 1'
#
loop_
_entity.id
_entity.type
_entity.pdbx_description
1 polymer ?
#
loop_
_entity_poly.entity_id
_entity_poly.type
_entity_poly.pdbx_seq_one_letter_code
_entity_poly.pdbx_strand_id
1 'polypeptide(L)'
;MLTRSVLLRSRVPDIGHVTSARFKWASYTFWYVLDPILRRHHAYYRYKVQLDRFLERNNIAVNTAIGVIVGVTLYFTLVRGLLLPPAIGAKEHSIKENAREVLSLMECDTSKELPAYQLMRAKREIIGKLHAVADEAEVRRQREEVERMNALLKSLP
;
A
#
# COMPACT_ATOMS: atom_id res chain seq x y z
N MET A 1 -31.62 -14.83 -28.33
CA MET A 1 -31.40 -13.48 -28.85
C MET A 1 -31.99 -12.48 -27.85
N LEU A 2 -31.16 -11.78 -27.08
CA LEU A 2 -31.59 -10.83 -26.04
C LEU A 2 -31.05 -9.44 -26.39
N THR A 3 -31.78 -8.67 -27.20
CA THR A 3 -31.54 -7.23 -27.35
C THR A 3 -32.27 -6.50 -26.24
N ARG A 4 -31.62 -6.37 -25.08
CA ARG A 4 -31.98 -5.35 -24.08
C ARG A 4 -31.42 -4.01 -24.57
N SER A 5 -32.16 -3.34 -25.44
CA SER A 5 -31.99 -1.91 -25.66
C SER A 5 -32.37 -1.21 -24.35
N VAL A 6 -31.39 -0.99 -23.48
CA VAL A 6 -31.49 -0.01 -22.39
C VAL A 6 -31.74 1.32 -23.08
N LEU A 7 -33.00 1.70 -23.20
CA LEU A 7 -33.41 3.05 -23.56
C LEU A 7 -32.77 3.98 -22.54
N LEU A 8 -31.62 4.56 -22.92
CA LEU A 8 -30.99 5.68 -22.23
C LEU A 8 -31.97 6.84 -22.29
N ARG A 9 -32.91 6.88 -21.35
CA ARG A 9 -33.82 8.00 -21.15
C ARG A 9 -32.94 9.24 -20.99
N SER A 10 -33.12 10.22 -21.88
CA SER A 10 -32.28 11.41 -21.89
C SER A 10 -32.34 12.09 -20.53
N ARG A 11 -31.18 12.27 -19.89
CA ARG A 11 -31.08 12.99 -18.60
C ARG A 11 -31.34 14.48 -18.71
N VAL A 12 -31.37 15.00 -19.94
CA VAL A 12 -31.68 16.39 -20.23
C VAL A 12 -33.18 16.58 -19.99
N PRO A 13 -33.60 17.42 -19.03
CA PRO A 13 -35.01 17.75 -18.87
C PRO A 13 -35.51 18.48 -20.11
N ASP A 14 -36.73 18.17 -20.55
CA ASP A 14 -37.41 18.93 -21.60
C ASP A 14 -37.85 20.27 -21.03
N ILE A 15 -36.92 21.22 -21.02
CA ILE A 15 -37.20 22.62 -20.72
C ILE A 15 -37.93 23.15 -21.96
N GLY A 16 -39.17 23.59 -21.82
CA GLY A 16 -40.05 24.08 -22.91
C GLY A 16 -39.54 25.31 -23.70
N HIS A 17 -38.25 25.62 -23.61
CA HIS A 17 -37.58 26.63 -24.42
C HIS A 17 -37.22 26.07 -25.80
N VAL A 18 -37.93 26.57 -26.81
CA VAL A 18 -37.64 26.31 -28.22
C VAL A 18 -36.39 27.10 -28.61
N THR A 19 -35.29 26.41 -28.86
CA THR A 19 -34.02 27.02 -29.31
C THR A 19 -33.76 26.63 -30.76
N SER A 20 -33.32 27.55 -31.62
CA SER A 20 -32.98 27.29 -33.03
C SER A 20 -31.61 26.60 -33.24
N ALA A 21 -30.88 26.29 -32.16
CA ALA A 21 -29.55 25.69 -32.24
C ALA A 21 -29.61 24.25 -32.77
N ARG A 22 -28.88 23.96 -33.86
CA ARG A 22 -28.77 22.62 -34.47
C ARG A 22 -28.19 21.56 -33.53
N PHE A 23 -27.33 21.96 -32.58
CA PHE A 23 -26.72 21.03 -31.63
C PHE A 23 -26.49 21.69 -30.27
N LYS A 24 -27.19 21.21 -29.24
CA LYS A 24 -27.14 21.72 -27.85
C LYS A 24 -25.94 21.12 -27.08
N TRP A 25 -24.73 21.28 -27.63
CA TRP A 25 -23.51 20.67 -27.07
C TRP A 25 -23.31 21.00 -25.59
N ALA A 26 -23.53 22.25 -25.18
CA ALA A 26 -23.36 22.68 -23.80
C ALA A 26 -24.30 21.95 -22.83
N SER A 27 -25.57 21.77 -23.19
CA SER A 27 -26.53 21.00 -22.38
C SER A 27 -26.13 19.53 -22.31
N TYR A 28 -25.66 18.96 -23.42
CA TYR A 28 -25.19 17.58 -23.45
C TYR A 28 -23.97 17.39 -22.53
N THR A 29 -22.94 18.22 -22.69
CA THR A 29 -21.72 18.17 -21.87
C THR A 29 -22.04 18.38 -20.39
N PHE A 30 -22.96 19.28 -20.06
CA PHE A 30 -23.39 19.49 -18.69
C PHE A 30 -24.02 18.22 -18.08
N TRP A 31 -25.02 17.64 -18.74
CA TRP A 31 -25.77 16.51 -18.16
C TRP A 31 -25.05 15.16 -18.21
N TYR A 32 -24.20 14.95 -19.21
CA TYR A 32 -23.52 13.67 -19.41
C TYR A 32 -22.08 13.64 -18.90
N VAL A 33 -21.45 14.80 -18.70
CA VAL A 33 -20.06 14.89 -18.23
C VAL A 33 -19.98 15.63 -16.90
N LEU A 34 -20.44 16.87 -16.82
CA LEU A 34 -20.26 17.69 -15.62
C LEU A 34 -21.13 17.23 -14.43
N ASP A 35 -22.42 17.00 -14.64
CA ASP A 35 -23.35 16.54 -13.60
C ASP A 35 -22.90 15.23 -12.92
N PRO A 36 -22.50 14.15 -13.63
CA PRO A 36 -22.01 12.95 -12.97
C PRO A 36 -20.69 13.18 -12.21
N ILE A 37 -19.79 14.02 -12.74
CA ILE A 37 -18.54 14.40 -12.05
C ILE A 37 -18.86 15.16 -10.76
N LEU A 38 -19.73 16.17 -10.82
CA LEU A 38 -20.13 16.98 -9.67
C LEU A 38 -20.85 16.14 -8.62
N ARG A 39 -21.73 15.22 -9.02
CA ARG A 39 -22.38 14.27 -8.10
C ARG A 39 -21.39 13.36 -7.43
N ARG A 40 -20.41 12.82 -8.19
CA ARG A 40 -19.35 11.98 -7.63
C ARG A 40 -18.47 12.76 -6.66
N HIS A 41 -18.12 14.00 -7.00
CA HIS A 41 -17.35 14.90 -6.15
C HIS A 41 -18.10 15.22 -4.85
N HIS A 42 -19.39 15.54 -4.94
CA HIS A 42 -20.21 15.82 -3.76
C HIS A 42 -20.43 14.57 -2.88
N ALA A 43 -20.62 13.40 -3.49
CA ALA A 43 -20.67 12.13 -2.76
C ALA A 43 -19.35 11.83 -2.03
N TYR A 44 -18.21 12.07 -2.69
CA TYR A 44 -16.89 11.97 -2.09
C TYR A 44 -16.74 12.93 -0.89
N TYR A 45 -17.18 14.19 -1.03
CA TYR A 45 -17.12 15.15 0.06
C TYR A 45 -17.97 14.73 1.26
N ARG A 46 -19.20 14.23 1.03
CA ARG A 46 -20.03 13.69 2.10
C ARG A 46 -19.38 12.51 2.80
N TYR A 47 -18.78 11.60 2.04
CA TYR A 47 -18.06 10.46 2.61
C TYR A 47 -16.87 10.91 3.46
N LYS A 48 -16.10 11.89 2.99
CA LYS A 48 -14.99 12.50 3.75
C LYS A 48 -15.49 13.07 5.09
N VAL A 49 -16.57 13.84 5.09
CA VAL A 49 -17.15 14.43 6.31
C VAL A 49 -17.66 13.35 7.26
N GLN A 50 -18.24 12.26 6.75
CA GLN A 50 -18.67 11.13 7.58
C GLN A 50 -17.48 10.39 8.21
N LEU A 51 -16.41 10.18 7.45
CA LEU A 51 -15.19 9.57 7.94
C LEU A 51 -14.54 10.42 9.03
N ASP A 52 -14.51 11.74 8.84
CA ASP A 52 -13.94 12.69 9.79
C ASP A 52 -14.70 12.64 11.13
N ARG A 53 -16.03 12.74 11.08
CA ARG A 53 -16.89 12.58 12.26
C ARG A 53 -16.78 11.21 12.91
N PHE A 54 -16.56 10.16 12.12
CA PHE A 54 -16.34 8.81 12.63
C PHE A 54 -15.01 8.73 13.39
N LEU A 55 -13.93 9.31 12.85
CA LEU A 55 -12.63 9.36 13.52
C LEU A 55 -12.70 10.21 14.79
N GLU A 56 -13.34 11.38 14.76
CA GLU A 56 -13.54 12.24 15.93
C GLU A 56 -14.35 11.55 17.05
N ARG A 57 -15.34 10.72 16.68
CA ARG A 57 -16.18 10.01 17.64
C ARG A 57 -15.50 8.81 18.30
N ASN A 58 -14.47 8.26 17.67
CA ASN A 58 -13.75 7.09 18.17
C ASN A 58 -12.55 7.48 19.03
N ASN A 59 -12.16 6.56 19.92
CA ASN A 59 -11.00 6.76 20.78
C ASN A 59 -9.70 6.73 19.95
N ILE A 60 -8.68 7.49 20.37
CA ILE A 60 -7.38 7.64 19.69
C ILE A 60 -6.77 6.26 19.36
N ALA A 61 -6.87 5.30 20.28
CA ALA A 61 -6.35 3.94 20.07
C ALA A 61 -6.99 3.21 18.88
N VAL A 62 -8.30 3.40 18.67
CA VAL A 62 -9.04 2.77 17.55
C VAL A 62 -8.60 3.39 16.23
N ASN A 63 -8.45 4.72 16.19
CA ASN A 63 -7.99 5.42 15.00
C ASN A 63 -6.56 5.01 14.62
N THR A 64 -5.67 4.88 15.61
CA THR A 64 -4.31 4.38 15.41
C THR A 64 -4.31 2.94 14.87
N ALA A 65 -5.13 2.05 15.44
CA ALA A 65 -5.24 0.68 14.95
C ALA A 65 -5.73 0.61 13.49
N ILE A 66 -6.75 1.41 13.14
CA ILE A 66 -7.24 1.52 11.76
C ILE A 66 -6.15 2.05 10.83
N GLY A 67 -5.43 3.10 11.23
CA GLY A 67 -4.32 3.67 10.47
C GLY A 67 -3.20 2.65 10.21
N VAL A 68 -2.82 1.87 11.23
CA VAL A 68 -1.82 0.80 11.09
C VAL A 68 -2.30 -0.29 10.12
N ILE A 69 -3.55 -0.75 10.24
CA ILE A 69 -4.11 -1.78 9.34
C ILE A 69 -4.12 -1.28 7.89
N VAL A 70 -4.55 -0.03 7.67
CA VAL A 70 -4.57 0.61 6.34
C VAL A 70 -3.15 0.77 5.80
N GLY A 71 -2.20 1.23 6.61
CA GLY A 71 -0.80 1.38 6.21
C GLY A 71 -0.16 0.05 5.82
N VAL A 72 -0.39 -1.01 6.62
CA VAL A 72 0.11 -2.35 6.34
C VAL A 72 -0.50 -2.92 5.07
N THR A 73 -1.81 -2.78 4.87
CA THR A 73 -2.48 -3.25 3.63
C THR A 73 -2.01 -2.48 2.40
N LEU A 74 -1.81 -1.16 2.49
CA LEU A 74 -1.20 -0.37 1.42
C LEU A 74 0.23 -0.81 1.11
N TYR A 75 1.05 -1.01 2.14
CA TYR A 75 2.41 -1.50 1.98
C TYR A 75 2.42 -2.84 1.24
N PHE A 76 1.63 -3.82 1.68
CA PHE A 76 1.59 -5.13 1.03
C PHE A 76 1.03 -5.07 -0.39
N THR A 77 0.00 -4.26 -0.65
CA THR A 77 -0.57 -4.14 -2.01
C THR A 77 0.41 -3.46 -2.97
N LEU A 78 1.12 -2.41 -2.53
CA LEU A 78 2.12 -1.71 -3.34
C LEU A 78 3.39 -2.55 -3.53
N VAL A 79 3.91 -3.16 -2.47
CA VAL A 79 5.12 -4.01 -2.57
C VAL A 79 4.85 -5.25 -3.41
N ARG A 80 3.70 -5.92 -3.21
CA ARG A 80 3.32 -7.10 -3.99
C ARG A 80 2.92 -6.78 -5.42
N GLY A 81 2.31 -5.62 -5.67
CA GLY A 81 1.82 -5.24 -6.98
C GLY A 81 2.85 -4.55 -7.87
N LEU A 82 3.79 -3.80 -7.28
CA LEU A 82 4.72 -2.92 -8.01
C LEU A 82 6.18 -3.40 -7.94
N LEU A 83 6.62 -3.95 -6.80
CA LEU A 83 8.02 -4.32 -6.58
C LEU A 83 8.30 -5.80 -6.82
N LEU A 84 7.35 -6.66 -6.54
CA LEU A 84 7.49 -8.10 -6.77
C LEU A 84 6.96 -8.44 -8.16
N PRO A 85 7.74 -9.13 -9.03
CA PRO A 85 7.23 -9.61 -10.30
C PRO A 85 5.97 -10.47 -10.06
N PRO A 86 4.94 -10.35 -10.90
CA PRO A 86 3.75 -11.18 -10.76
C PRO A 86 4.22 -12.63 -10.77
N ALA A 87 3.83 -13.39 -9.74
CA ALA A 87 4.17 -14.80 -9.62
C ALA A 87 3.41 -15.59 -10.70
N ILE A 88 3.84 -15.45 -11.96
CA ILE A 88 3.40 -16.24 -13.10
C ILE A 88 3.94 -17.64 -12.82
N GLY A 89 3.08 -18.49 -12.25
CA GLY A 89 3.43 -19.87 -11.92
C GLY A 89 3.22 -20.29 -10.46
N ALA A 90 2.73 -19.42 -9.58
CA ALA A 90 2.25 -19.86 -8.26
C ALA A 90 0.89 -20.55 -8.42
N LYS A 91 0.93 -21.75 -9.04
CA LYS A 91 -0.02 -22.83 -8.77
C LYS A 91 -0.15 -22.90 -7.25
N GLU A 92 -1.37 -23.02 -6.73
CA GLU A 92 -1.66 -23.19 -5.31
C GLU A 92 -0.94 -24.42 -4.74
N HIS A 93 0.35 -24.29 -4.48
CA HIS A 93 1.11 -25.23 -3.69
C HIS A 93 1.10 -24.64 -2.30
N SER A 94 0.16 -25.19 -1.53
CA SER A 94 -0.04 -24.95 -0.11
C SER A 94 1.32 -24.78 0.55
N ILE A 95 1.46 -23.78 1.42
CA ILE A 95 2.70 -23.42 2.13
C ILE A 95 3.41 -24.64 2.76
N LYS A 96 2.68 -25.74 3.00
CA LYS A 96 3.20 -27.05 3.43
C LYS A 96 4.11 -27.76 2.40
N GLU A 97 3.86 -27.65 1.10
CA GLU A 97 4.65 -28.33 0.06
C GLU A 97 5.97 -27.60 -0.17
N ASN A 98 5.95 -26.26 -0.19
CA ASN A 98 7.15 -25.45 -0.39
C ASN A 98 8.15 -25.57 0.78
N ALA A 99 7.65 -25.74 2.01
CA ALA A 99 8.51 -26.02 3.16
C ALA A 99 9.23 -27.37 3.05
N ARG A 100 8.57 -28.40 2.49
CA ARG A 100 9.18 -29.72 2.29
C ARG A 100 10.25 -29.72 1.21
N GLU A 101 10.04 -28.97 0.13
CA GLU A 101 11.00 -28.88 -0.96
C GLU A 101 12.27 -28.14 -0.55
N VAL A 102 12.14 -27.05 0.22
CA VAL A 102 13.28 -26.34 0.84
C VAL A 102 13.99 -27.19 1.89
N LEU A 103 13.26 -27.99 2.67
CA LEU A 103 13.84 -28.95 3.63
C LEU A 103 14.60 -30.10 2.95
N SER A 104 14.13 -30.58 1.80
CA SER A 104 14.84 -31.60 1.01
C SER A 104 16.10 -31.05 0.36
N LEU A 105 16.10 -29.78 -0.04
CA LEU A 105 17.29 -29.09 -0.56
C LEU A 105 18.36 -28.83 0.52
N MET A 106 17.95 -28.85 1.79
CA MET A 106 18.83 -28.69 2.96
C MET A 106 19.26 -30.03 3.59
N GLU A 107 18.97 -31.18 2.96
CA GLU A 107 19.28 -32.53 3.49
C GLU A 107 18.88 -32.73 4.97
N CYS A 108 17.82 -32.06 5.41
CA CYS A 108 17.35 -32.16 6.78
C CYS A 108 16.21 -33.18 6.85
N ASP A 109 16.56 -34.43 7.13
CA ASP A 109 15.61 -35.52 7.35
C ASP A 109 14.65 -35.20 8.51
N THR A 110 13.42 -34.84 8.15
CA THR A 110 12.30 -34.66 9.07
C THR A 110 11.86 -36.00 9.67
N SER A 111 12.50 -36.44 10.75
CA SER A 111 11.95 -37.54 11.55
C SER A 111 12.02 -37.37 13.07
N LYS A 112 12.81 -36.44 13.61
CA LYS A 112 12.75 -36.09 15.04
C LYS A 112 13.07 -34.61 15.17
N GLU A 113 12.21 -33.91 15.91
CA GLU A 113 12.44 -32.60 16.52
C GLU A 113 13.71 -31.90 16.05
N LEU A 114 13.60 -30.90 15.17
CA LEU A 114 14.69 -29.94 14.97
C LEU A 114 15.12 -29.51 16.38
N PRO A 115 16.32 -29.87 16.86
CA PRO A 115 16.66 -29.61 18.24
C PRO A 115 16.66 -28.09 18.34
N ALA A 116 15.77 -27.52 19.16
CA ALA A 116 15.60 -26.08 19.34
C ALA A 116 16.95 -25.35 19.53
N TYR A 117 17.95 -26.08 20.02
CA TYR A 117 19.35 -25.70 20.07
C TYR A 117 19.98 -25.26 18.73
N GLN A 118 19.78 -25.97 17.62
CA GLN A 118 20.35 -25.59 16.31
C GLN A 118 19.69 -24.31 15.76
N LEU A 119 18.36 -24.18 15.93
CA LEU A 119 17.63 -22.97 15.56
C LEU A 119 18.06 -21.77 16.43
N MET A 120 18.23 -21.98 17.73
CA MET A 120 18.74 -20.96 18.65
C MET A 120 20.17 -20.54 18.31
N ARG A 121 21.02 -21.48 17.89
CA ARG A 121 22.39 -21.19 17.47
C ARG A 121 22.43 -20.33 16.21
N ALA A 122 21.64 -20.70 15.21
CA ALA A 122 21.51 -19.90 13.98
C ALA A 122 20.96 -18.49 14.27
N LYS A 123 19.91 -18.39 15.12
CA LYS A 123 19.35 -17.09 15.53
C LYS A 123 20.39 -16.21 16.25
N ARG A 124 21.19 -16.79 17.14
CA ARG A 124 22.26 -16.07 17.86
C ARG A 124 23.35 -15.58 16.91
N GLU A 125 23.74 -16.40 15.93
CA GLU A 125 24.79 -16.04 14.98
C GLU A 125 24.36 -14.89 14.06
N ILE A 126 23.11 -14.90 13.57
CA ILE A 126 22.56 -13.83 12.74
C ILE A 126 22.49 -12.51 13.53
N ILE A 127 22.00 -12.54 14.77
CA ILE A 127 21.94 -11.36 15.64
C ILE A 127 23.34 -10.82 15.91
N GLY A 128 24.33 -11.69 16.16
CA GLY A 128 25.72 -11.30 16.37
C GLY A 128 26.32 -10.58 15.16
N LYS A 129 26.12 -11.11 13.94
CA LYS A 129 26.58 -10.48 12.70
C LYS A 129 25.88 -9.14 12.43
N LEU A 130 24.60 -9.03 12.77
CA LEU A 130 23.84 -7.78 12.65
C LEU A 130 24.39 -6.68 13.56
N HIS A 131 24.70 -7.00 14.81
CA HIS A 131 25.29 -6.05 15.76
C HIS A 131 26.69 -5.60 15.32
N ALA A 132 27.53 -6.51 14.84
CA ALA A 132 28.85 -6.13 14.33
C ALA A 132 28.78 -5.12 13.17
N VAL A 133 27.85 -5.34 12.23
CA VAL A 133 27.64 -4.41 11.11
C VAL A 133 27.04 -3.08 11.59
N ALA A 134 26.15 -3.10 12.58
CA ALA A 134 25.57 -1.89 13.17
C ALA A 134 26.63 -1.04 13.87
N ASP A 135 27.50 -1.68 14.66
CA ASP A 135 28.59 -1.00 15.38
C ASP A 135 29.60 -0.39 14.40
N GLU A 136 29.95 -1.09 13.32
CA GLU A 136 30.82 -0.53 12.27
C GLU A 136 30.20 0.69 11.58
N ALA A 137 28.89 0.65 11.32
CA ALA A 137 28.18 1.78 10.72
C ALA A 137 28.12 2.99 11.66
N GLU A 138 27.92 2.75 12.96
CA GLU A 138 27.90 3.81 13.97
C GLU A 138 29.28 4.46 14.14
N VAL A 139 30.35 3.67 14.18
CA VAL A 139 31.73 4.18 14.23
C VAL A 139 32.07 5.01 13.00
N ARG A 140 31.63 4.60 11.81
CA ARG A 140 31.82 5.41 10.58
C ARG A 140 31.11 6.76 10.68
N ARG A 141 29.87 6.77 11.16
CA ARG A 141 29.08 8.00 11.34
C ARG A 141 29.74 8.95 12.33
N GLN A 142 30.23 8.44 13.46
CA GLN A 142 30.94 9.23 14.45
C GLN A 142 32.26 9.80 13.89
N ARG A 143 33.00 9.04 13.08
CA ARG A 143 34.20 9.55 12.40
C ARG A 143 33.89 10.70 11.44
N GLU A 144 32.83 10.57 10.63
CA GLU A 144 32.40 11.63 9.73
C GLU A 144 31.97 12.90 10.48
N GLU A 145 31.29 12.76 11.62
CA GLU A 145 30.89 13.89 12.47
C GLU A 145 32.10 14.59 13.10
N VAL A 146 33.10 13.83 13.57
CA VAL A 146 34.37 14.38 14.09
C VAL A 146 35.17 15.07 13.00
N GLU A 147 35.23 14.51 11.79
CA GLU A 147 35.90 15.14 10.65
C GLU A 147 35.23 16.46 10.25
N ARG A 148 33.89 16.52 10.25
CA ARG A 148 33.15 17.77 10.02
C ARG A 148 33.41 18.80 11.12
N MET A 149 33.40 18.40 12.39
CA MET A 149 33.74 19.30 13.49
C MET A 149 35.17 19.83 13.40
N ASN A 150 36.13 18.98 13.04
CA ASN A 150 37.53 19.37 12.87
C ASN A 150 37.73 20.32 11.67
N ALA A 151 37.00 20.09 10.57
CA ALA A 151 36.99 21.01 9.43
C ALA A 151 36.44 22.39 9.80
N LEU A 152 35.35 22.44 10.58
CA LEU A 152 34.78 23.68 11.10
C LEU A 152 35.75 24.41 12.05
N LEU A 153 36.41 23.68 12.96
CA LEU A 153 37.43 24.23 13.86
C LEU A 153 38.63 24.81 13.13
N LYS A 154 39.11 24.17 12.05
CA LYS A 154 40.21 24.70 11.22
C LYS A 154 39.82 25.91 10.37
N SER A 155 38.51 26.15 10.18
CA SER A 155 37.99 27.29 9.43
C SER A 155 37.67 28.51 10.29
N LEU A 156 37.83 28.41 11.62
CA LEU A 156 37.70 29.53 12.54
C LEU A 156 39.05 30.28 12.63
N PRO A 157 39.07 31.61 12.43
CA PRO A 157 40.28 32.43 12.47
C PRO A 157 40.87 32.61 13.87
#